data_AF-A0A2T6DGG7-F1
#
_entry.id   AF-A0A2T6DGG7-F1
#
_cell.length_a   1.000
_cell.length_b   1.000
_cell.length_c   1.000
_cell.angle_alpha   90.00
_cell.angle_beta   90.00
_cell.angle_gamma   90.00
#
_symmetry.space_group_name_H-M   'P 1'
#
loop_
_entity.id
_entity.type
_entity.pdbx_description
1 polymer ?
#
loop_
_entity_poly.entity_id
_entity_poly.type
_entity_poly.pdbx_seq_one_letter_code
_entity_poly.pdbx_strand_id
1 'polypeptide(L)'
;MGETATDYNAMILAAVRRMPSGGGYDARKPGAMALRGSITLTDGTALPQLELRPETAQPSFCSGATYHVFLDVVQQCIAAGRLTLTREQLNALPVRAQPDGTGVWGRWNANGPGTARLFHELRLGRNFSAWKEARPGDFMKIWWTREIGGKESGHSVVYLGTRVVRPEGGGEPVRMVRFWSSNLKMGYGEKEVEFYKVQRVLFSRLENVEALQSVLDLPKTDKYLAGLLTTRTTEAEVYRLTGVKDPPSVAPKMPAHLDAAPDVRNAQKVEKPAAPGGKEKSRKPSLPEQAR
;
A
#
# COMPACT_ATOMS: atom_id res chain seq x y z
N MET A 1 -1.98 -24.11 31.09
CA MET A 1 -2.03 -22.64 31.01
C MET A 1 -2.43 -22.30 29.60
N GLY A 2 -3.59 -21.66 29.40
CA GLY A 2 -4.06 -21.30 28.06
C GLY A 2 -3.23 -20.14 27.52
N GLU A 3 -2.46 -20.39 26.47
CA GLU A 3 -1.71 -19.36 25.76
C GLU A 3 -2.73 -18.39 25.14
N THR A 4 -2.74 -17.13 25.59
CA THR A 4 -3.61 -16.11 25.02
C THR A 4 -3.18 -15.89 23.57
N ALA A 5 -4.09 -16.11 22.61
CA ALA A 5 -3.81 -15.90 21.20
C ALA A 5 -3.24 -14.50 20.95
N THR A 6 -2.15 -14.41 20.19
CA THR A 6 -1.48 -13.13 19.88
C THR A 6 -2.42 -12.21 19.10
N ASP A 7 -2.64 -10.99 19.59
CA ASP A 7 -3.40 -9.97 18.88
C ASP A 7 -2.50 -9.25 17.84
N TYR A 8 -2.39 -9.84 16.66
CA TYR A 8 -1.61 -9.26 15.57
C TYR A 8 -2.15 -7.91 15.08
N ASN A 9 -3.46 -7.67 15.13
CA ASN A 9 -4.06 -6.38 14.78
C ASN A 9 -3.52 -5.28 15.71
N ALA A 10 -3.43 -5.54 17.02
CA ALA A 10 -2.84 -4.61 17.96
C ALA A 10 -1.34 -4.36 17.69
N MET A 11 -0.58 -5.40 17.34
CA MET A 11 0.83 -5.25 16.95
C MET A 11 1.00 -4.41 15.67
N ILE A 12 0.14 -4.62 14.67
CA ILE A 12 0.12 -3.84 13.42
C ILE A 12 -0.16 -2.36 13.71
N LEU A 13 -1.14 -2.07 14.59
CA LEU A 13 -1.43 -0.69 14.98
C LEU A 13 -0.27 -0.05 15.75
N ALA A 14 0.43 -0.81 16.59
CA ALA A 14 1.64 -0.33 17.27
C ALA A 14 2.78 -0.03 16.29
N ALA A 15 2.97 -0.89 15.28
CA ALA A 15 3.92 -0.69 14.19
C ALA A 15 3.60 0.59 13.39
N VAL A 16 2.33 0.80 13.02
CA VAL A 16 1.87 2.04 12.35
C VAL A 16 2.22 3.29 13.15
N ARG A 17 2.06 3.27 14.49
CA ARG A 17 2.39 4.42 15.35
C ARG A 17 3.89 4.75 15.40
N ARG A 18 4.76 3.77 15.11
CA ARG A 18 6.22 3.97 15.05
C ARG A 18 6.71 4.43 13.67
N MET A 19 5.88 4.32 12.64
CA MET A 19 6.26 4.76 11.30
C MET A 19 6.43 6.29 11.26
N PRO A 20 7.38 6.80 10.45
CA PRO A 20 7.51 8.23 10.22
C PRO A 20 6.24 8.80 9.56
N SER A 21 6.10 10.12 9.63
CA SER A 21 5.03 10.86 8.95
C SER A 21 5.60 11.64 7.76
N GLY A 22 4.81 11.80 6.70
CA GLY A 22 5.22 12.56 5.53
C GLY A 22 6.18 11.80 4.61
N GLY A 23 7.14 12.51 4.02
CA GLY A 23 8.20 11.95 3.18
C GLY A 23 7.87 11.83 1.69
N GLY A 24 6.64 12.16 1.28
CA GLY A 24 6.23 12.14 -0.12
C GLY A 24 5.97 10.75 -0.71
N TYR A 25 5.53 10.72 -1.97
CA TYR A 25 5.08 9.51 -2.66
C TYR A 25 5.74 9.37 -4.03
N ASP A 26 6.39 8.24 -4.30
CA ASP A 26 6.86 7.84 -5.62
C ASP A 26 6.89 6.30 -5.77
N ALA A 27 6.00 5.76 -6.60
CA ALA A 27 5.94 4.33 -6.89
C ALA A 27 6.89 3.89 -8.03
N ARG A 28 7.77 4.78 -8.52
CA ARG A 28 8.76 4.49 -9.56
C ARG A 28 10.12 4.18 -8.92
N LYS A 29 11.17 4.18 -9.75
CA LYS A 29 12.55 3.85 -9.37
C LYS A 29 13.05 4.53 -8.09
N PRO A 30 12.80 5.84 -7.83
CA PRO A 30 13.30 6.47 -6.60
C PRO A 30 12.76 5.82 -5.32
N GLY A 31 11.43 5.67 -5.21
CA GLY A 31 10.83 5.04 -4.03
C GLY A 31 11.15 3.55 -3.92
N ALA A 32 11.22 2.84 -5.05
CA ALA A 32 11.64 1.43 -5.05
C ALA A 32 13.09 1.24 -4.54
N MET A 33 14.01 2.13 -4.93
CA MET A 33 15.38 2.12 -4.44
C MET A 33 15.47 2.46 -2.95
N ALA A 34 14.74 3.49 -2.51
CA ALA A 34 14.69 3.88 -1.10
C ALA A 34 14.17 2.73 -0.22
N LEU A 35 13.09 2.06 -0.65
CA LEU A 35 12.54 0.90 0.04
C LEU A 35 13.55 -0.26 0.12
N ARG A 36 14.23 -0.59 -0.99
CA ARG A 36 15.27 -1.63 -1.01
C ARG A 36 16.40 -1.36 -0.02
N GLY A 37 16.83 -0.11 0.12
CA GLY A 37 17.89 0.27 1.07
C GLY A 37 17.43 0.28 2.54
N SER A 38 16.12 0.39 2.77
CA SER A 38 15.52 0.49 4.11
C SER A 38 15.26 -0.85 4.79
N ILE A 39 15.39 -1.97 4.10
CA ILE A 39 15.12 -3.32 4.62
C ILE A 39 16.35 -4.17 4.34
N THR A 40 17.17 -4.41 5.36
CA THR A 40 18.41 -5.17 5.24
C THR A 40 18.45 -6.35 6.19
N LEU A 41 18.93 -7.50 5.72
CA LEU A 41 19.28 -8.60 6.61
C LEU A 41 20.63 -8.27 7.26
N THR A 42 20.70 -8.39 8.57
CA THR A 42 21.91 -8.16 9.36
C THR A 42 22.25 -9.39 10.19
N ASP A 43 23.54 -9.58 10.40
CA ASP A 43 24.08 -10.59 11.30
C ASP A 43 24.11 -9.92 12.67
N GLY A 44 22.98 -9.95 13.36
CA GLY A 44 22.88 -9.38 14.71
C GLY A 44 23.91 -10.00 15.65
N THR A 45 24.05 -9.42 16.85
CA THR A 45 25.05 -9.87 17.84
C THR A 45 24.83 -11.30 18.35
N ALA A 46 23.65 -11.90 18.13
CA ALA A 46 23.32 -13.26 18.52
C ALA A 46 22.66 -14.11 17.41
N LEU A 47 21.75 -13.52 16.62
CA LEU A 47 21.03 -14.20 15.54
C LEU A 47 20.82 -13.27 14.33
N PRO A 48 20.61 -13.80 13.10
CA PRO A 48 20.22 -13.00 11.94
C PRO A 48 18.89 -12.27 12.20
N GLN A 49 18.80 -11.02 11.76
CA GLN A 49 17.60 -10.19 11.96
C GLN A 49 17.40 -9.19 10.82
N LEU A 50 16.16 -8.76 10.60
CA LEU A 50 15.88 -7.66 9.69
C LEU A 50 16.10 -6.31 10.38
N GLU A 51 16.93 -5.46 9.79
CA GLU A 51 17.00 -4.06 10.12
C GLU A 51 16.03 -3.28 9.22
N LEU A 52 15.13 -2.53 9.86
CA LEU A 52 14.08 -1.75 9.19
C LEU A 52 14.32 -0.26 9.48
N ARG A 53 14.51 0.53 8.42
CA ARG A 53 14.74 1.99 8.46
C ARG A 53 13.67 2.74 7.66
N PRO A 54 12.40 2.74 8.11
CA PRO A 54 11.31 3.35 7.36
C PRO A 54 11.51 4.86 7.08
N GLU A 55 12.30 5.56 7.90
CA GLU A 55 12.74 6.94 7.70
C GLU A 55 13.60 7.13 6.45
N THR A 56 14.36 6.11 6.04
CA THR A 56 15.16 6.16 4.80
C THR A 56 14.37 5.74 3.55
N ALA A 57 13.14 5.23 3.73
CA ALA A 57 12.24 4.87 2.64
C ALA A 57 11.37 6.05 2.20
N GLN A 58 11.98 7.21 1.89
CA GLN A 58 11.30 8.43 1.50
C GLN A 58 11.92 9.01 0.21
N PRO A 59 11.15 9.24 -0.88
CA PRO A 59 9.71 9.00 -1.00
C PRO A 59 9.34 7.52 -0.94
N SER A 60 8.12 7.24 -0.46
CA SER A 60 7.59 5.87 -0.34
C SER A 60 6.45 5.62 -1.32
N PHE A 61 5.81 4.47 -1.21
CA PHE A 61 4.56 4.14 -1.88
C PHE A 61 3.77 3.11 -1.07
N CYS A 62 2.51 2.92 -1.44
CA CYS A 62 1.53 2.28 -0.56
C CYS A 62 1.88 0.85 -0.14
N SER A 63 2.28 -0.02 -1.07
CA SER A 63 2.72 -1.39 -0.76
C SER A 63 4.03 -1.42 0.03
N GLY A 64 4.96 -0.48 -0.23
CA GLY A 64 6.20 -0.36 0.56
C GLY A 64 5.94 0.02 2.02
N ALA A 65 5.02 0.95 2.24
CA ALA A 65 4.60 1.38 3.58
C ALA A 65 3.97 0.23 4.38
N THR A 66 3.02 -0.49 3.78
CA THR A 66 2.36 -1.62 4.45
C THR A 66 3.29 -2.80 4.65
N TYR A 67 4.28 -2.99 3.77
CA TYR A 67 5.28 -4.04 3.92
C TYR A 67 6.25 -3.78 5.08
N HIS A 68 6.68 -2.53 5.28
CA HIS A 68 7.43 -2.13 6.48
C HIS A 68 6.68 -2.48 7.76
N VAL A 69 5.39 -2.13 7.83
CA VAL A 69 4.53 -2.46 8.97
C VAL A 69 4.45 -3.98 9.18
N PHE A 70 4.30 -4.77 8.12
CA PHE A 70 4.30 -6.22 8.21
C PHE A 70 5.62 -6.78 8.74
N LEU A 71 6.76 -6.35 8.18
CA LEU A 71 8.07 -6.83 8.62
C LEU A 71 8.41 -6.40 10.05
N ASP A 72 7.94 -5.25 10.51
CA ASP A 72 8.09 -4.82 11.90
C ASP A 72 7.33 -5.75 12.87
N VAL A 73 6.14 -6.24 12.48
CA VAL A 73 5.43 -7.27 13.26
C VAL A 73 6.19 -8.60 13.26
N VAL A 74 6.74 -9.02 12.12
CA VAL A 74 7.59 -10.22 12.02
C VAL A 74 8.80 -10.09 12.98
N GLN A 75 9.50 -8.97 12.96
CA GLN A 75 10.65 -8.70 13.83
C GLN A 75 10.27 -8.70 15.31
N GLN A 76 9.13 -8.11 15.68
CA GLN A 76 8.63 -8.18 17.07
C GLN A 76 8.31 -9.61 17.51
N CYS A 77 7.78 -10.45 16.61
CA CYS A 77 7.51 -11.85 16.91
C CYS A 77 8.80 -12.65 17.10
N ILE A 78 9.84 -12.37 16.31
CA ILE A 78 11.17 -12.97 16.48
C ILE A 78 11.79 -12.53 17.80
N ALA A 79 11.81 -11.22 18.09
CA ALA A 79 12.35 -10.67 19.32
C ALA A 79 11.64 -11.20 20.58
N ALA A 80 10.35 -11.50 20.48
CA ALA A 80 9.57 -12.09 21.56
C ALA A 80 9.65 -13.63 21.64
N GLY A 81 10.45 -14.28 20.79
CA GLY A 81 10.60 -15.74 20.75
C GLY A 81 9.37 -16.50 20.22
N ARG A 82 8.39 -15.81 19.62
CA ARG A 82 7.17 -16.41 19.04
C ARG A 82 7.37 -16.92 17.63
N LEU A 83 8.35 -16.37 16.92
CA LEU A 83 8.70 -16.76 15.57
C LEU A 83 10.19 -17.07 15.50
N THR A 84 10.54 -18.24 14.99
CA THR A 84 11.93 -18.59 14.67
C THR A 84 12.02 -18.82 13.18
N LEU A 85 12.89 -18.07 12.51
CA LEU A 85 13.21 -18.21 11.09
C LEU A 85 14.71 -18.49 10.93
N THR A 86 15.06 -19.37 10.01
CA THR A 86 16.46 -19.56 9.58
C THR A 86 16.96 -18.32 8.85
N ARG A 87 18.28 -18.23 8.67
CA ARG A 87 18.90 -17.18 7.86
C ARG A 87 18.32 -17.12 6.45
N GLU A 88 18.12 -18.28 5.82
CA GLU A 88 17.61 -18.41 4.46
C GLU A 88 16.16 -17.93 4.36
N GLN A 89 15.32 -18.28 5.35
CA GLN A 89 13.94 -17.81 5.44
C GLN A 89 13.89 -16.28 5.64
N LEU A 90 14.70 -15.74 6.54
CA LEU A 90 14.83 -14.29 6.71
C LEU A 90 15.32 -13.59 5.44
N ASN A 91 16.28 -14.19 4.74
CA ASN A 91 16.83 -13.65 3.50
C ASN A 91 15.83 -13.65 2.33
N ALA A 92 14.67 -14.30 2.46
CA ALA A 92 13.59 -14.24 1.48
C ALA A 92 12.70 -12.98 1.63
N LEU A 93 12.77 -12.29 2.77
CA LEU A 93 11.90 -11.17 3.12
C LEU A 93 12.35 -9.79 2.59
N PRO A 94 13.65 -9.45 2.51
CA PRO A 94 14.08 -8.15 2.01
C PRO A 94 13.58 -7.83 0.59
N VAL A 95 13.32 -6.54 0.37
CA VAL A 95 12.95 -6.00 -0.93
C VAL A 95 14.19 -5.97 -1.82
N ARG A 96 14.13 -6.60 -2.99
CA ARG A 96 15.14 -6.49 -4.05
C ARG A 96 14.45 -5.98 -5.33
N ALA A 97 15.00 -6.31 -6.50
CA ALA A 97 14.43 -5.95 -7.80
C ALA A 97 13.51 -7.05 -8.38
N GLN A 98 12.87 -7.86 -7.53
CA GLN A 98 11.97 -8.91 -8.01
C GLN A 98 10.69 -8.32 -8.63
N PRO A 99 10.20 -8.88 -9.75
CA PRO A 99 8.95 -8.44 -10.37
C PRO A 99 7.73 -8.92 -9.55
N ASP A 100 6.56 -8.38 -9.91
CA ASP A 100 5.28 -8.81 -9.36
C ASP A 100 5.12 -10.34 -9.42
N GLY A 101 4.54 -10.90 -8.36
CA GLY A 101 4.35 -12.34 -8.18
C GLY A 101 5.60 -13.14 -7.77
N THR A 102 6.79 -12.54 -7.71
CA THR A 102 8.03 -13.28 -7.36
C THR A 102 8.43 -13.10 -5.90
N GLY A 103 8.65 -14.22 -5.19
CA GLY A 103 8.98 -14.21 -3.76
C GLY A 103 7.92 -13.52 -2.89
N VAL A 104 8.30 -13.11 -1.68
CA VAL A 104 7.37 -12.46 -0.72
C VAL A 104 7.02 -11.04 -1.16
N TRP A 105 8.03 -10.19 -1.36
CA TRP A 105 7.80 -8.80 -1.77
C TRP A 105 7.08 -8.69 -3.12
N GLY A 106 7.44 -9.49 -4.12
CA GLY A 106 6.77 -9.42 -5.43
C GLY A 106 5.30 -9.81 -5.33
N ARG A 107 4.92 -10.73 -4.43
CA ARG A 107 3.51 -11.00 -4.12
C ARG A 107 2.86 -9.83 -3.41
N TRP A 108 3.51 -9.27 -2.39
CA TRP A 108 2.97 -8.13 -1.63
C TRP A 108 2.73 -6.89 -2.50
N ASN A 109 3.66 -6.60 -3.41
CA ASN A 109 3.63 -5.42 -4.26
C ASN A 109 2.67 -5.53 -5.45
N ALA A 110 2.30 -6.76 -5.84
CA ALA A 110 1.60 -6.99 -7.09
C ALA A 110 0.29 -6.21 -7.22
N ASN A 111 -0.03 -5.85 -8.48
CA ASN A 111 -1.38 -5.44 -8.84
C ASN A 111 -2.42 -6.49 -8.43
N GLY A 112 -3.66 -6.06 -8.27
CA GLY A 112 -4.76 -6.91 -7.83
C GLY A 112 -4.59 -7.34 -6.37
N PRO A 113 -4.80 -8.63 -6.03
CA PRO A 113 -4.93 -9.07 -4.65
C PRO A 113 -3.60 -9.58 -4.05
N GLY A 114 -2.47 -8.95 -4.38
CA GLY A 114 -1.12 -9.43 -4.03
C GLY A 114 -0.94 -9.86 -2.55
N THR A 115 -1.23 -8.96 -1.61
CA THR A 115 -1.18 -9.25 -0.16
C THR A 115 -2.09 -10.43 0.23
N ALA A 116 -3.34 -10.43 -0.24
CA ALA A 116 -4.29 -11.50 0.08
C ALA A 116 -3.85 -12.86 -0.50
N ARG A 117 -3.27 -12.86 -1.69
CA ARG A 117 -2.72 -14.06 -2.33
C ARG A 117 -1.56 -14.63 -1.52
N LEU A 118 -0.61 -13.78 -1.08
CA LEU A 118 0.47 -14.18 -0.18
C LEU A 118 -0.08 -14.80 1.12
N PHE A 119 -1.07 -14.14 1.75
CA PHE A 119 -1.69 -14.63 2.98
C PHE A 119 -2.31 -16.01 2.80
N HIS A 120 -2.95 -16.22 1.65
CA HIS A 120 -3.58 -17.50 1.33
C HIS A 120 -2.55 -18.60 1.07
N GLU A 121 -1.55 -18.35 0.22
CA GLU A 121 -0.52 -19.35 -0.13
C GLU A 121 0.30 -19.77 1.09
N LEU A 122 0.66 -18.81 1.95
CA LEU A 122 1.44 -19.08 3.16
C LEU A 122 0.59 -19.46 4.37
N ARG A 123 -0.74 -19.35 4.30
CA ARG A 123 -1.64 -19.54 5.46
C ARG A 123 -1.33 -18.58 6.63
N LEU A 124 -0.97 -17.33 6.31
CA LEU A 124 -0.71 -16.28 7.32
C LEU A 124 -1.98 -15.84 8.05
N GLY A 125 -3.15 -16.12 7.48
CA GLY A 125 -4.45 -15.82 8.05
C GLY A 125 -5.51 -15.79 6.98
N ARG A 126 -6.65 -15.16 7.28
CA ARG A 126 -7.82 -15.16 6.40
C ARG A 126 -7.98 -13.88 5.60
N ASN A 127 -8.62 -14.04 4.43
CA ASN A 127 -9.04 -12.94 3.57
C ASN A 127 -10.56 -12.84 3.53
N PHE A 128 -11.09 -11.62 3.44
CA PHE A 128 -12.53 -11.36 3.37
C PHE A 128 -12.80 -9.97 2.77
N SER A 129 -14.02 -9.73 2.30
CA SER A 129 -14.43 -8.41 1.77
C SER A 129 -15.59 -7.76 2.54
N ALA A 130 -16.16 -8.47 3.52
CA ALA A 130 -17.26 -7.96 4.32
C ALA A 130 -16.77 -6.95 5.37
N TRP A 131 -17.23 -5.69 5.26
CA TRP A 131 -16.89 -4.61 6.20
C TRP A 131 -17.22 -4.91 7.67
N LYS A 132 -18.27 -5.70 7.92
CA LYS A 132 -18.69 -6.09 9.29
C LYS A 132 -17.64 -6.94 10.01
N GLU A 133 -16.75 -7.59 9.26
CA GLU A 133 -15.69 -8.41 9.82
C GLU A 133 -14.39 -7.64 10.00
N ALA A 134 -14.26 -6.47 9.39
CA ALA A 134 -13.04 -5.67 9.39
C ALA A 134 -12.76 -5.07 10.78
N ARG A 135 -11.50 -5.10 11.19
CA ARG A 135 -11.01 -4.57 12.46
C ARG A 135 -9.81 -3.66 12.19
N PRO A 136 -9.62 -2.59 12.98
CA PRO A 136 -8.41 -1.78 12.90
C PRO A 136 -7.15 -2.67 12.96
N GLY A 137 -6.19 -2.42 12.08
CA GLY A 137 -4.98 -3.23 11.92
C GLY A 137 -5.05 -4.29 10.81
N ASP A 138 -6.21 -4.53 10.19
CA ASP A 138 -6.26 -5.40 9.00
C ASP A 138 -5.52 -4.73 7.85
N PHE A 139 -4.73 -5.50 7.09
CA PHE A 139 -4.26 -5.02 5.79
C PHE A 139 -5.44 -4.98 4.84
N MET A 140 -5.54 -3.93 4.05
CA MET A 140 -6.66 -3.72 3.13
C MET A 140 -6.12 -3.25 1.78
N LYS A 141 -6.56 -3.92 0.71
CA LYS A 141 -6.51 -3.37 -0.64
C LYS A 141 -7.84 -2.67 -0.90
N ILE A 142 -7.78 -1.41 -1.29
CA ILE A 142 -8.94 -0.59 -1.66
C ILE A 142 -8.91 -0.30 -3.16
N TRP A 143 -10.05 -0.42 -3.84
CA TRP A 143 -10.20 -0.06 -5.25
C TRP A 143 -11.24 1.03 -5.44
N TRP A 144 -10.92 2.00 -6.30
CA TRP A 144 -11.79 3.12 -6.67
C TRP A 144 -12.57 2.85 -7.97
N THR A 145 -12.17 1.82 -8.71
CA THR A 145 -12.83 1.37 -9.94
C THR A 145 -13.18 -0.10 -9.85
N ARG A 146 -14.00 -0.59 -10.77
CA ARG A 146 -14.37 -2.02 -10.83
C ARG A 146 -13.24 -2.90 -11.34
N GLU A 147 -12.27 -2.31 -12.04
CA GLU A 147 -11.13 -2.96 -12.66
C GLU A 147 -10.14 -3.51 -11.63
N ILE A 148 -9.71 -4.75 -11.82
CA ILE A 148 -8.65 -5.40 -11.03
C ILE A 148 -7.55 -5.85 -11.99
N GLY A 149 -6.28 -5.58 -11.65
CA GLY A 149 -5.13 -5.85 -12.52
C GLY A 149 -4.72 -4.65 -13.38
N GLY A 150 -4.45 -4.84 -14.67
CA GLY A 150 -3.69 -3.89 -15.50
C GLY A 150 -4.33 -2.52 -15.74
N LYS A 151 -5.61 -2.33 -15.36
CA LYS A 151 -6.28 -1.02 -15.39
C LYS A 151 -6.82 -0.59 -14.02
N GLU A 152 -6.36 -1.24 -12.96
CA GLU A 152 -6.86 -0.97 -11.62
C GLU A 152 -6.50 0.43 -11.14
N SER A 153 -7.38 0.99 -10.32
CA SER A 153 -7.05 2.12 -9.46
C SER A 153 -7.17 1.63 -8.03
N GLY A 154 -6.07 1.08 -7.52
CA GLY A 154 -5.99 0.43 -6.22
C GLY A 154 -4.97 1.06 -5.28
N HIS A 155 -5.11 0.81 -3.98
CA HIS A 155 -4.19 1.29 -2.96
C HIS A 155 -4.04 0.26 -1.83
N SER A 156 -2.82 0.01 -1.36
CA SER A 156 -2.55 -0.89 -0.22
C SER A 156 -2.46 -0.07 1.05
N VAL A 157 -3.22 -0.44 2.08
CA VAL A 157 -3.37 0.35 3.31
C VAL A 157 -3.49 -0.56 4.54
N VAL A 158 -3.30 0.02 5.73
CA VAL A 158 -3.75 -0.57 7.00
C VAL A 158 -5.09 0.08 7.37
N TYR A 159 -6.14 -0.73 7.53
CA TYR A 159 -7.46 -0.23 7.90
C TYR A 159 -7.47 0.25 9.36
N LEU A 160 -8.06 1.43 9.61
CA LEU A 160 -8.14 2.04 10.95
C LEU A 160 -9.58 2.14 11.49
N GLY A 161 -10.59 1.82 10.67
CA GLY A 161 -11.99 1.85 11.09
C GLY A 161 -12.89 2.62 10.13
N THR A 162 -14.17 2.66 10.47
CA THR A 162 -15.14 3.58 9.85
C THR A 162 -15.73 4.47 10.91
N ARG A 163 -16.06 5.71 10.53
CA ARG A 163 -16.77 6.65 11.41
C ARG A 163 -17.85 7.37 10.62
N VAL A 164 -18.89 7.80 11.31
CA VAL A 164 -19.93 8.66 10.74
C VAL A 164 -19.61 10.09 11.12
N VAL A 165 -19.56 10.98 10.12
CA VAL A 165 -19.27 12.40 10.29
C VAL A 165 -20.50 13.18 9.89
N ARG A 166 -20.90 14.14 10.72
CA ARG A 166 -21.95 15.10 10.37
C ARG A 166 -21.29 16.33 9.75
N PRO A 167 -21.66 16.74 8.53
CA PRO A 167 -21.12 17.94 7.92
C PRO A 167 -21.42 19.18 8.79
N GLU A 168 -20.44 20.09 8.88
CA GLU A 168 -20.68 21.42 9.45
C GLU A 168 -21.69 22.16 8.56
N GLY A 169 -22.79 22.65 9.15
CA GLY A 169 -23.86 23.34 8.42
C GLY A 169 -25.19 22.58 8.29
N GLY A 170 -25.29 21.36 8.85
CA GLY A 170 -26.52 20.57 8.82
C GLY A 170 -26.69 19.85 7.48
N GLY A 171 -26.40 18.56 7.47
CA GLY A 171 -26.54 17.69 6.31
C GLY A 171 -26.57 16.23 6.74
N GLU A 172 -26.84 15.35 5.78
CA GLU A 172 -26.91 13.91 6.06
C GLU A 172 -25.55 13.39 6.57
N PRO A 173 -25.55 12.54 7.62
CA PRO A 173 -24.32 11.94 8.12
C PRO A 173 -23.61 11.12 7.04
N VAL A 174 -22.32 11.37 6.86
CA VAL A 174 -21.49 10.68 5.86
C VAL A 174 -20.62 9.65 6.55
N ARG A 175 -20.68 8.40 6.06
CA ARG A 175 -19.78 7.34 6.53
C ARG A 175 -18.41 7.51 5.86
N MET A 176 -17.37 7.55 6.66
CA MET A 176 -15.97 7.66 6.25
C MET A 176 -15.23 6.35 6.53
N VAL A 177 -14.28 6.00 5.67
CA VAL A 177 -13.29 4.93 5.86
C VAL A 177 -11.97 5.57 6.20
N ARG A 178 -11.39 5.21 7.34
CA ARG A 178 -10.07 5.68 7.80
C ARG A 178 -9.03 4.58 7.61
N PHE A 179 -7.86 4.95 7.10
CA PHE A 179 -6.75 4.04 6.88
C PHE A 179 -5.41 4.76 6.99
N TRP A 180 -4.33 4.00 7.18
CA TRP A 180 -2.95 4.48 7.15
C TRP A 180 -2.21 3.87 5.95
N SER A 181 -1.38 4.66 5.27
CA SER A 181 -0.49 4.20 4.19
C SER A 181 0.55 5.27 3.84
N SER A 182 1.35 5.05 2.80
CA SER A 182 1.97 6.14 2.05
C SER A 182 0.97 6.67 1.01
N ASN A 183 0.44 7.85 1.27
CA ASN A 183 -0.60 8.50 0.47
C ASN A 183 0.01 9.39 -0.62
N LEU A 184 -0.64 9.44 -1.78
CA LEU A 184 -0.27 10.36 -2.86
C LEU A 184 -0.06 11.79 -2.32
N LYS A 185 1.05 12.42 -2.73
CA LYS A 185 1.53 13.76 -2.35
C LYS A 185 1.99 13.93 -0.89
N MET A 186 1.41 13.21 0.06
CA MET A 186 1.73 13.38 1.49
C MET A 186 2.85 12.46 1.96
N GLY A 187 2.94 11.24 1.42
CA GLY A 187 3.74 10.16 2.00
C GLY A 187 3.03 9.48 3.16
N TYR A 188 3.78 8.99 4.15
CA TYR A 188 3.24 8.24 5.28
C TYR A 188 2.23 9.04 6.09
N GLY A 189 1.08 8.44 6.37
CA GLY A 189 0.09 9.06 7.23
C GLY A 189 -1.29 8.44 7.10
N GLU A 190 -2.19 8.97 7.90
CA GLU A 190 -3.59 8.61 7.84
C GLU A 190 -4.33 9.37 6.75
N LYS A 191 -5.37 8.74 6.23
CA LYS A 191 -6.29 9.36 5.29
C LYS A 191 -7.70 8.83 5.53
N GLU A 192 -8.66 9.69 5.20
CA GLU A 192 -10.07 9.33 5.18
C GLU A 192 -10.66 9.56 3.79
N VAL A 193 -11.60 8.68 3.43
CA VAL A 193 -12.40 8.81 2.21
C VAL A 193 -13.85 8.51 2.54
N GLU A 194 -14.77 9.06 1.75
CA GLU A 194 -16.18 8.73 1.88
C GLU A 194 -16.42 7.28 1.44
N PHE A 195 -17.20 6.55 2.24
CA PHE A 195 -17.44 5.13 2.03
C PHE A 195 -18.01 4.83 0.64
N TYR A 196 -18.88 5.70 0.12
CA TYR A 196 -19.53 5.50 -1.19
C TYR A 196 -18.56 5.64 -2.38
N LYS A 197 -17.38 6.24 -2.19
CA LYS A 197 -16.33 6.32 -3.24
C LYS A 197 -15.55 5.01 -3.36
N VAL A 198 -15.69 4.11 -2.40
CA VAL A 198 -15.00 2.82 -2.38
C VAL A 198 -15.77 1.80 -3.19
N GLN A 199 -15.21 1.38 -4.34
CA GLN A 199 -15.88 0.41 -5.19
C GLN A 199 -15.74 -1.02 -4.66
N ARG A 200 -14.58 -1.35 -4.08
CA ARG A 200 -14.29 -2.67 -3.52
C ARG A 200 -13.19 -2.59 -2.48
N VAL A 201 -13.22 -3.52 -1.54
CA VAL A 201 -12.12 -3.81 -0.61
C VAL A 201 -11.85 -5.30 -0.54
N LEU A 202 -10.61 -5.63 -0.20
CA LEU A 202 -10.19 -6.96 0.19
C LEU A 202 -9.29 -6.81 1.42
N PHE A 203 -9.73 -7.39 2.52
CA PHE A 203 -9.01 -7.42 3.78
C PHE A 203 -8.19 -8.70 3.90
N SER A 204 -7.05 -8.58 4.58
CA SER A 204 -6.17 -9.67 4.97
C SER A 204 -5.85 -9.50 6.45
N ARG A 205 -6.34 -10.41 7.28
CA ARG A 205 -6.06 -10.43 8.73
C ARG A 205 -4.93 -11.41 9.01
N LEU A 206 -3.89 -10.92 9.70
CA LEU A 206 -2.78 -11.76 10.16
C LEU A 206 -3.25 -12.54 11.38
N GLU A 207 -3.15 -13.86 11.32
CA GLU A 207 -3.62 -14.78 12.37
C GLU A 207 -2.56 -15.84 12.72
N ASN A 208 -1.55 -16.04 11.88
CA ASN A 208 -0.51 -17.06 12.04
C ASN A 208 0.81 -16.60 11.38
N VAL A 209 1.65 -15.88 12.13
CA VAL A 209 2.93 -15.38 11.60
C VAL A 209 3.95 -16.50 11.43
N GLU A 210 3.82 -17.57 12.22
CA GLU A 210 4.65 -18.77 12.24
C GLU A 210 4.64 -19.50 10.90
N ALA A 211 3.58 -19.34 10.11
CA ALA A 211 3.49 -19.88 8.76
C ALA A 211 4.56 -19.33 7.79
N LEU A 212 5.25 -18.23 8.14
CA LEU A 212 6.44 -17.76 7.43
C LEU A 212 7.59 -18.78 7.43
N GLN A 213 7.59 -19.79 8.29
CA GLN A 213 8.55 -20.89 8.23
C GLN A 213 8.46 -21.67 6.91
N SER A 214 7.30 -21.67 6.24
CA SER A 214 7.13 -22.24 4.91
C SER A 214 7.43 -21.27 3.75
N VAL A 215 8.08 -20.12 4.02
CA VAL A 215 8.34 -19.10 2.98
C VAL A 215 9.15 -19.63 1.79
N LEU A 216 10.03 -20.60 2.02
CA LEU A 216 10.87 -21.21 0.99
C LEU A 216 10.10 -22.26 0.16
N ASP A 217 8.92 -22.69 0.61
CA ASP A 217 8.05 -23.62 -0.11
C ASP A 217 7.23 -22.89 -1.20
N LEU A 218 7.21 -21.55 -1.19
CA LEU A 218 6.53 -20.78 -2.21
C LEU A 218 7.09 -21.07 -3.60
N PRO A 219 6.22 -21.29 -4.60
CA PRO A 219 6.65 -21.25 -5.99
C PRO A 219 7.38 -19.94 -6.24
N LYS A 220 8.54 -20.03 -6.91
CA LYS A 220 9.40 -18.88 -7.22
C LYS A 220 8.60 -17.70 -7.76
N THR A 221 7.64 -17.99 -8.64
CA THR A 221 6.74 -17.01 -9.25
C THR A 221 5.30 -17.50 -9.22
N ASP A 222 4.40 -16.66 -8.73
CA ASP A 222 2.96 -16.78 -8.94
C ASP A 222 2.61 -16.17 -10.32
N LYS A 223 2.25 -17.02 -11.28
CA LYS A 223 1.94 -16.61 -12.67
C LYS A 223 0.72 -15.72 -12.77
N TYR A 224 -0.25 -15.88 -11.86
CA TYR A 224 -1.45 -15.06 -11.85
C TYR A 224 -1.09 -13.62 -11.51
N LEU A 225 -0.41 -13.39 -10.39
CA LEU A 225 0.03 -12.06 -9.97
C LEU A 225 1.02 -11.43 -10.96
N ALA A 226 1.96 -12.21 -11.50
CA ALA A 226 2.94 -11.73 -12.48
C ALA A 226 2.30 -11.16 -13.76
N GLY A 227 1.08 -11.62 -14.11
CA GLY A 227 0.34 -11.12 -15.27
C GLY A 227 -0.47 -9.84 -15.01
N LEU A 228 -0.78 -9.51 -13.76
CA LEU A 228 -1.77 -8.46 -13.43
C LEU A 228 -1.30 -7.02 -13.69
N LEU A 229 -0.06 -6.83 -14.12
CA LEU A 229 0.39 -5.54 -14.68
C LEU A 229 -0.26 -5.24 -16.03
N THR A 230 -0.61 -6.27 -16.81
CA THR A 230 -1.13 -6.11 -18.17
C THR A 230 -2.50 -6.74 -18.37
N THR A 231 -2.87 -7.73 -17.56
CA THR A 231 -4.13 -8.45 -17.68
C THR A 231 -5.17 -7.96 -16.68
N ARG A 232 -6.45 -8.17 -17.00
CA ARG A 232 -7.56 -7.95 -16.07
C ARG A 232 -7.93 -9.28 -15.40
N THR A 233 -8.50 -9.19 -14.21
CA THR A 233 -9.07 -10.35 -13.50
C THR A 233 -10.47 -10.03 -12.97
N THR A 234 -11.26 -11.08 -12.75
CA THR A 234 -12.61 -10.96 -12.20
C THR A 234 -12.56 -11.07 -10.69
N GLU A 235 -13.59 -10.53 -10.03
CA GLU A 235 -13.75 -10.65 -8.58
C GLU A 235 -13.89 -12.10 -8.12
N ALA A 236 -14.63 -12.92 -8.88
CA ALA A 236 -14.75 -14.35 -8.61
C ALA A 236 -13.38 -15.07 -8.62
N GLU A 237 -12.53 -14.73 -9.60
CA GLU A 237 -11.19 -15.30 -9.69
C GLU A 237 -10.28 -14.83 -8.54
N VAL A 238 -10.36 -13.54 -8.18
CA VAL A 238 -9.68 -13.00 -6.99
C VAL A 238 -10.07 -13.78 -5.74
N TYR A 239 -11.36 -13.96 -5.48
CA TYR A 239 -11.84 -14.66 -4.29
C TYR A 239 -11.41 -16.11 -4.26
N ARG A 240 -11.51 -16.81 -5.39
CA ARG A 240 -11.04 -18.19 -5.52
C ARG A 240 -9.54 -18.32 -5.23
N LEU A 241 -8.72 -17.44 -5.80
CA LEU A 241 -7.26 -17.50 -5.66
C LEU A 241 -6.73 -16.95 -4.33
N THR A 242 -7.57 -16.25 -3.56
CA THR A 242 -7.20 -15.69 -2.25
C THR A 242 -7.92 -16.39 -1.09
N GLY A 243 -8.73 -17.40 -1.36
CA GLY A 243 -9.43 -18.16 -0.33
C GLY A 243 -10.47 -17.34 0.45
N VAL A 244 -11.03 -16.29 -0.16
CA VAL A 244 -12.18 -15.58 0.43
C VAL A 244 -13.37 -16.53 0.46
N LYS A 245 -13.88 -16.79 1.66
CA LYS A 245 -15.10 -17.57 1.88
C LYS A 245 -16.32 -16.67 1.80
N ASP A 246 -17.42 -17.19 1.27
CA ASP A 246 -18.73 -16.52 1.21
C ASP A 246 -18.69 -15.08 0.70
N PRO A 247 -18.27 -14.86 -0.57
CA PRO A 247 -18.20 -13.53 -1.12
C PRO A 247 -19.58 -12.84 -1.09
N PRO A 248 -19.66 -11.55 -0.77
CA PRO A 248 -20.94 -10.85 -0.68
C PRO A 248 -21.69 -10.94 -2.01
N SER A 249 -22.99 -11.30 -1.94
CA SER A 249 -23.83 -11.39 -3.13
C SER A 249 -24.12 -9.99 -3.66
N VAL A 250 -23.38 -9.60 -4.71
CA VAL A 250 -23.53 -8.33 -5.46
C VAL A 250 -23.14 -7.09 -4.64
N ALA A 251 -22.25 -6.28 -5.21
CA ALA A 251 -21.90 -4.97 -4.67
C ALA A 251 -23.16 -4.10 -4.47
N PRO A 252 -23.27 -3.33 -3.37
CA PRO A 252 -24.39 -2.41 -3.19
C PRO A 252 -24.49 -1.49 -4.42
N LYS A 253 -25.68 -1.41 -5.02
CA LYS A 253 -25.96 -0.48 -6.12
C LYS A 253 -25.64 0.93 -5.64
N MET A 254 -24.68 1.59 -6.29
CA MET A 254 -24.44 3.00 -6.09
C MET A 254 -25.66 3.81 -6.55
N PRO A 255 -26.01 4.93 -5.89
CA PRO A 255 -26.89 5.92 -6.48
C PRO A 255 -26.24 6.45 -7.77
N ALA A 256 -27.05 6.58 -8.83
CA ALA A 256 -26.66 6.72 -10.24
C ALA A 256 -25.92 8.04 -10.62
N HIS A 257 -25.40 8.80 -9.67
CA HIS A 257 -24.93 10.17 -9.92
C HIS A 257 -23.42 10.41 -9.87
N LEU A 258 -22.58 9.38 -9.80
CA LEU A 258 -21.13 9.57 -9.75
C LEU A 258 -20.36 8.52 -10.59
N ASP A 259 -20.53 8.57 -11.90
CA ASP A 259 -19.72 7.81 -12.88
C ASP A 259 -18.37 8.47 -13.21
N ALA A 260 -18.01 9.56 -12.54
CA ALA A 260 -16.70 10.19 -12.70
C ALA A 260 -15.79 9.87 -11.51
N ALA A 261 -15.11 8.72 -11.55
CA ALA A 261 -13.87 8.59 -10.80
C ALA A 261 -12.87 9.64 -11.33
N PRO A 262 -12.10 10.34 -10.48
CA PRO A 262 -11.03 11.19 -10.98
C PRO A 262 -10.05 10.33 -11.77
N ASP A 263 -9.85 10.67 -13.04
CA ASP A 263 -8.94 9.97 -13.94
C ASP A 263 -7.50 10.15 -13.44
N VAL A 264 -7.00 9.15 -12.71
CA VAL A 264 -5.63 9.11 -12.18
C VAL A 264 -4.59 8.94 -13.31
N ARG A 265 -5.02 8.80 -14.57
CA ARG A 265 -4.10 8.68 -15.73
C ARG A 265 -3.60 10.02 -16.25
N ASN A 266 -4.13 11.16 -15.79
CA ASN A 266 -3.74 12.50 -16.29
C ASN A 266 -2.81 13.30 -15.35
N ALA A 267 -2.01 12.62 -14.52
CA ALA A 267 -0.84 13.26 -13.89
C ALA A 267 0.38 13.39 -14.85
N GLN A 268 0.21 13.06 -16.14
CA GLN A 268 1.20 13.25 -17.20
C GLN A 268 0.75 14.30 -18.21
N LYS A 269 0.72 15.57 -17.79
CA LYS A 269 0.96 16.68 -18.71
C LYS A 269 1.55 17.84 -17.90
N VAL A 270 2.87 17.87 -17.84
CA VAL A 270 3.61 19.06 -17.39
C VAL A 270 3.39 20.12 -18.46
N GLU A 271 2.53 21.09 -18.17
CA GLU A 271 2.54 22.37 -18.86
C GLU A 271 3.92 22.99 -18.67
N LYS A 272 4.58 23.31 -19.79
CA LYS A 272 5.77 24.17 -19.80
C LYS A 272 5.42 25.48 -19.10
N PRO A 273 6.24 25.98 -18.16
CA PRO A 273 6.03 27.32 -17.66
C PRO A 273 6.26 28.32 -18.80
N ALA A 274 5.24 29.14 -19.06
CA ALA A 274 5.35 30.35 -19.85
C ALA A 274 6.34 31.30 -19.14
N ALA A 275 7.30 31.81 -19.89
CA ALA A 275 8.19 32.87 -19.42
C ALA A 275 7.39 34.16 -19.19
N PRO A 276 7.59 34.89 -18.08
CA PRO A 276 6.91 36.14 -17.84
C PRO A 276 7.50 37.26 -18.71
N GLY A 277 6.66 37.82 -19.58
CA GLY A 277 6.91 39.11 -20.21
C GLY A 277 6.56 40.24 -19.23
N GLY A 278 7.51 41.15 -18.98
CA GLY A 278 7.28 42.27 -18.06
C GLY A 278 8.42 43.27 -17.95
N LYS A 279 8.71 43.98 -19.05
CA LYS A 279 9.23 45.36 -19.14
C LYS A 279 10.45 45.75 -18.28
N GLU A 280 11.58 45.95 -18.96
CA GLU A 280 12.53 46.99 -18.57
C GLU A 280 12.86 47.89 -19.78
N LYS A 281 12.57 49.18 -19.63
CA LYS A 281 12.91 50.23 -20.58
C LYS A 281 14.37 50.61 -20.36
N SER A 282 15.22 50.46 -21.37
CA SER A 282 16.43 51.28 -21.50
C SER A 282 16.76 51.47 -22.98
N ARG A 283 16.50 52.68 -23.47
CA ARG A 283 16.91 53.14 -24.80
C ARG A 283 18.42 53.37 -24.79
N LYS A 284 19.11 52.88 -25.83
CA LYS A 284 20.50 53.23 -26.15
C LYS A 284 20.61 54.72 -26.56
N PRO A 285 21.79 55.34 -26.38
CA PRO A 285 22.05 56.71 -26.78
C PRO A 285 22.33 56.81 -28.30
N SER A 286 21.76 57.82 -28.94
CA SER A 286 22.15 58.31 -30.26
C SER A 286 22.99 59.58 -30.08
N LEU A 287 24.20 59.57 -30.65
CA LEU A 287 25.08 60.73 -30.78
C LEU A 287 24.55 61.74 -31.83
N PRO A 288 25.03 62.99 -31.80
CA PRO A 288 24.44 64.11 -32.54
C PRO A 288 25.06 64.26 -33.94
N GLU A 289 24.23 64.64 -34.91
CA GLU A 289 24.69 65.21 -36.17
C GLU A 289 23.81 66.41 -36.50
N GLN A 290 24.35 67.62 -36.37
CA GLN A 290 24.61 68.48 -37.52
C GLN A 290 25.34 69.75 -37.06
N ALA A 291 26.50 69.96 -37.70
CA ALA A 291 27.07 71.27 -37.88
C ALA A 291 26.53 71.85 -39.19
N ARG A 292 26.28 73.16 -39.16
CA ARG A 292 25.88 74.10 -40.23
C ARG A 292 24.40 74.34 -40.39
#